data_AF-A0A8I2J2M1-F1
#
_entry.id   AF-A0A8I2J2M1-F1
#
_cell.length_a   1.000
_cell.length_b   1.000
_cell.length_c   1.000
_cell.angle_alpha   90.00
_cell.angle_beta   90.00
_cell.angle_gamma   90.00
#
_symmetry.space_group_name_H-M   'P 1'
#
loop_
_entity.id
_entity.type
_entity.pdbx_description
1 polymer ?
#
loop_
_entity_poly.entity_id
_entity_poly.type
_entity_poly.pdbx_seq_one_letter_code
_entity_poly.pdbx_strand_id
1 'polypeptide(L)'
;MHLFGQHALELLIDYPALAKIYSIITERARKGVIVNLFGKSITATAAAVTLAVGMLATASPAGAATEPSTPEPTAWGMVAIDVDPSSSVTTMAVKDVGGGTWNYGSTITDTGKKRCYSYYFHGSKQHSATAKIGSNSLKAAAAPGKSAMATAVAGVAYTCYAYWAVYD
;
A
#
# COMPACT_ATOMS: atom_id res chain seq x y z
N MET A 1 26.82 25.96 14.70
CA MET A 1 25.75 24.94 14.82
C MET A 1 24.75 25.42 15.86
N HIS A 2 23.73 26.17 15.44
CA HIS A 2 22.82 26.84 16.39
C HIS A 2 21.44 27.11 15.77
N LEU A 3 20.89 26.16 15.00
CA LEU A 3 19.52 26.29 14.47
C LEU A 3 18.91 24.90 14.19
N PHE A 4 18.49 24.17 15.23
CA PHE A 4 17.52 23.06 15.11
C PHE A 4 16.67 22.83 16.39
N GLY A 5 16.81 23.68 17.43
CA GLY A 5 16.26 23.38 18.75
C GLY A 5 14.89 23.97 19.09
N GLN A 6 14.44 25.03 18.41
CA GLN A 6 13.26 25.79 18.89
C GLN A 6 11.93 25.44 18.21
N HIS A 7 11.92 24.78 17.05
CA HIS A 7 10.67 24.36 16.41
C HIS A 7 10.12 23.00 16.89
N ALA A 8 10.89 22.24 17.68
CA ALA A 8 10.46 20.92 18.16
C ALA A 8 9.59 20.97 19.43
N LEU A 9 9.51 22.12 20.11
CA LEU A 9 8.84 22.22 21.42
C LEU A 9 7.35 22.56 21.31
N GLU A 10 6.91 23.27 20.26
CA GLU A 10 5.49 23.61 20.07
C GLU A 10 4.62 22.44 19.56
N LEU A 11 5.21 21.42 18.93
CA LEU A 11 4.49 20.23 18.44
C LEU A 11 4.15 19.19 19.53
N LEU A 12 4.67 19.37 20.75
CA LEU A 12 4.53 18.39 21.85
C LEU A 12 3.34 18.68 22.79
N ILE A 13 2.73 19.87 22.68
CA ILE A 13 1.62 20.28 23.56
C ILE A 13 0.27 19.73 23.07
N ASP A 14 0.06 19.62 21.75
CA ASP A 14 -1.23 19.19 21.18
C ASP A 14 -1.36 17.67 20.92
N TYR A 15 -0.28 16.90 21.04
CA TYR A 15 -0.27 15.46 20.72
C TYR A 15 0.43 14.61 21.80
N PRO A 16 -0.26 14.18 22.87
CA PRO A 16 0.34 13.41 23.95
C PRO A 16 0.91 12.05 23.50
N ALA A 17 0.43 11.51 22.38
CA ALA A 17 0.95 10.29 21.77
C ALA A 17 2.36 10.47 21.15
N LEU A 18 2.66 11.67 20.62
CA LEU A 18 3.96 11.97 20.00
C LEU A 18 5.05 12.21 21.04
N ALA A 19 4.70 12.78 22.21
CA ALA A 19 5.61 12.92 23.33
C ALA A 19 6.14 11.58 23.85
N LYS A 20 5.27 10.55 23.86
CA LYS A 20 5.64 9.19 24.29
C LYS A 20 6.61 8.52 23.30
N ILE A 21 6.40 8.72 22.00
CA ILE A 21 7.28 8.21 20.93
C ILE A 21 8.64 8.93 20.97
N TYR A 22 8.66 10.25 21.17
CA TYR A 22 9.89 11.03 21.27
C TYR A 22 10.75 10.60 22.46
N SER A 23 10.14 10.44 23.65
CA SER A 23 10.83 9.95 24.86
C SER A 23 11.45 8.56 24.67
N ILE A 24 10.75 7.64 23.98
CA ILE A 24 11.24 6.27 23.74
C ILE A 24 12.45 6.30 22.77
N ILE A 25 12.41 7.16 21.76
CA ILE A 25 13.52 7.31 20.80
C ILE A 25 14.76 7.91 21.47
N THR A 26 14.60 8.94 22.31
CA THR A 26 15.74 9.58 23.00
C THR A 26 16.40 8.65 24.01
N GLU A 27 15.62 7.82 24.71
CA GLU A 27 16.17 6.89 25.70
C GLU A 27 16.85 5.67 25.05
N ARG A 28 16.35 5.18 23.91
CA ARG A 28 16.97 4.10 23.13
C ARG A 28 18.29 4.54 22.47
N ALA A 29 18.36 5.80 22.02
CA ALA A 29 19.58 6.40 21.47
C ALA A 29 20.69 6.57 22.53
N ARG A 30 20.35 6.96 23.77
CA ARG A 30 21.32 6.99 24.89
C ARG A 30 21.88 5.62 25.25
N LYS A 31 21.11 4.55 25.05
CA LYS A 31 21.48 3.17 25.37
C LYS A 31 22.19 2.45 24.20
N GLY A 32 22.50 3.16 23.11
CA GLY A 32 23.17 2.59 21.93
C GLY A 32 22.33 1.54 21.18
N VAL A 33 21.02 1.50 21.40
CA VAL A 33 20.13 0.52 20.78
C VAL A 33 19.66 1.06 19.42
N ILE A 34 20.07 0.38 18.35
CA ILE A 34 19.62 0.68 16.98
C ILE A 34 18.10 0.46 16.91
N VAL A 35 17.34 1.52 16.64
CA VAL A 35 15.90 1.44 16.39
C VAL A 35 15.68 1.28 14.89
N ASN A 36 15.28 0.08 14.46
CA ASN A 36 14.89 -0.19 13.08
C ASN A 36 13.56 0.51 12.75
N LEU A 37 13.65 1.70 12.19
CA LEU A 37 12.55 2.35 11.49
C LEU A 37 12.60 1.92 10.03
N PHE A 38 11.57 1.21 9.58
CA PHE A 38 11.34 0.88 8.17
C PHE A 38 12.45 0.10 7.46
N GLY A 39 12.86 -1.08 7.96
CA GLY A 39 13.33 -2.20 7.13
C GLY A 39 14.33 -1.95 5.99
N LYS A 40 15.13 -0.87 6.03
CA LYS A 40 16.13 -0.53 5.03
C LYS A 40 17.42 -0.15 5.74
N SER A 41 18.38 -1.07 5.65
CA SER A 41 19.77 -0.79 5.91
C SER A 41 20.24 0.29 4.93
N ILE A 42 20.71 1.42 5.44
CA ILE A 42 21.44 2.41 4.63
C ILE A 42 22.93 2.13 4.86
N THR A 43 23.54 1.38 3.95
CA THR A 43 24.99 1.29 3.85
C THR A 43 25.41 2.17 2.69
N ALA A 44 26.04 3.30 3.01
CA ALA A 44 26.74 4.12 2.04
C ALA A 44 28.21 3.71 2.01
N THR A 45 28.69 3.23 0.86
CA THR A 45 30.12 3.12 0.56
C THR A 45 30.34 3.63 -0.86
N ALA A 46 31.26 4.59 -1.00
CA ALA A 46 31.64 5.21 -2.26
C ALA A 46 33.11 4.91 -2.59
N ALA A 47 33.40 4.94 -3.91
CA ALA A 47 34.70 5.05 -4.61
C ALA A 47 35.54 3.75 -4.74
N ALA A 48 36.28 3.43 -5.82
CA ALA A 48 36.63 4.13 -7.07
C ALA A 48 37.08 3.14 -8.20
N VAL A 49 36.85 3.56 -9.46
CA VAL A 49 37.57 3.39 -10.75
C VAL A 49 38.58 2.24 -11.00
N THR A 50 38.40 1.52 -12.12
CA THR A 50 39.49 1.20 -13.08
C THR A 50 38.94 0.95 -14.51
N LEU A 51 39.63 1.50 -15.51
CA LEU A 51 39.42 1.33 -16.96
C LEU A 51 40.07 0.02 -17.47
N ALA A 52 39.42 -0.70 -18.39
CA ALA A 52 40.07 -1.31 -19.57
C ALA A 52 39.09 -2.03 -20.53
N VAL A 53 39.04 -1.50 -21.77
CA VAL A 53 39.04 -2.17 -23.08
C VAL A 53 38.22 -3.45 -23.31
N GLY A 54 37.13 -3.29 -24.06
CA GLY A 54 36.90 -3.96 -25.34
C GLY A 54 36.52 -5.44 -25.34
N MET A 55 35.23 -5.71 -25.57
CA MET A 55 34.77 -6.71 -26.55
C MET A 55 33.41 -6.27 -27.10
N LEU A 56 33.31 -6.14 -28.44
CA LEU A 56 32.02 -6.10 -29.14
C LEU A 56 31.36 -7.47 -28.94
N ALA A 57 30.48 -7.59 -27.95
CA ALA A 57 29.48 -8.64 -27.95
C ALA A 57 28.37 -8.18 -28.90
N THR A 58 28.20 -8.89 -30.00
CA THR A 58 26.99 -8.80 -30.83
C THR A 58 25.79 -9.02 -29.91
N ALA A 59 25.05 -7.95 -29.63
CA ALA A 59 23.78 -8.04 -28.94
C ALA A 59 22.85 -8.89 -29.82
N SER A 60 22.61 -10.14 -29.41
CA SER A 60 21.38 -10.82 -29.78
C SER A 60 20.24 -9.87 -29.44
N PRO A 61 19.28 -9.58 -30.35
CA PRO A 61 18.06 -8.94 -29.92
C PRO A 61 17.44 -9.90 -28.91
N ALA A 62 17.49 -9.52 -27.64
CA ALA A 62 16.57 -10.05 -26.65
C ALA A 62 15.21 -9.70 -27.21
N GLY A 63 14.56 -10.69 -27.85
CA GLY A 63 13.19 -10.55 -28.27
C GLY A 63 12.44 -10.11 -27.04
N ALA A 64 11.93 -8.88 -27.07
CA ALA A 64 11.01 -8.40 -26.08
C ALA A 64 9.90 -9.45 -26.04
N ALA A 65 9.90 -10.28 -25.00
CA ALA A 65 8.77 -11.12 -24.71
C ALA A 65 7.61 -10.13 -24.55
N THR A 66 6.69 -10.13 -25.51
CA THR A 66 5.42 -9.44 -25.36
C THR A 66 4.79 -10.08 -24.13
N GLU A 67 4.90 -9.40 -22.99
CA GLU A 67 4.12 -9.72 -21.80
C GLU A 67 2.67 -9.91 -22.24
N PRO A 68 2.02 -11.05 -21.90
CA PRO A 68 0.61 -11.23 -22.22
C PRO A 68 -0.15 -10.03 -21.66
N SER A 69 -0.73 -9.20 -22.54
CA SER A 69 -1.54 -8.09 -22.08
C SER A 69 -2.72 -8.66 -21.31
N THR A 70 -2.84 -8.26 -20.05
CA THR A 70 -4.03 -8.61 -19.28
C THR A 70 -5.21 -7.97 -20.01
N PRO A 71 -6.31 -8.69 -20.29
CA PRO A 71 -7.44 -8.11 -21.01
C PRO A 71 -7.90 -6.83 -20.30
N GLU A 72 -8.10 -5.77 -21.09
CA GLU A 72 -8.62 -4.51 -20.56
C GLU A 72 -10.06 -4.72 -20.04
N PRO A 73 -10.41 -4.17 -18.88
CA PRO A 73 -11.75 -4.32 -18.33
C PRO A 73 -12.77 -3.52 -19.14
N THR A 74 -13.93 -4.11 -19.40
CA THR A 74 -15.03 -3.48 -20.14
C THR A 74 -15.82 -2.50 -19.29
N ALA A 75 -15.81 -2.70 -17.96
CA ALA A 75 -16.29 -1.74 -16.99
C ALA A 75 -15.47 -1.86 -15.71
N TRP A 76 -15.20 -0.74 -15.05
CA TRP A 76 -14.47 -0.71 -13.79
C TRP A 76 -14.80 0.55 -12.98
N GLY A 77 -14.45 0.52 -11.70
CA GLY A 77 -14.54 1.70 -10.85
C GLY A 77 -13.65 1.58 -9.63
N MET A 78 -13.44 2.71 -8.94
CA MET A 78 -12.69 2.76 -7.69
C MET A 78 -13.36 3.65 -6.65
N VAL A 79 -13.00 3.42 -5.39
CA VAL A 79 -13.23 4.37 -4.30
C VAL A 79 -11.95 4.49 -3.49
N ALA A 80 -11.61 5.73 -3.13
CA ALA A 80 -10.67 6.03 -2.07
C ALA A 80 -11.43 6.20 -0.76
N ILE A 81 -11.02 5.47 0.26
CA ILE A 81 -11.54 5.52 1.60
C ILE A 81 -10.44 6.13 2.47
N ASP A 82 -10.58 7.42 2.72
CA ASP A 82 -9.78 8.12 3.70
C ASP A 82 -10.58 8.21 5.00
N VAL A 83 -10.00 7.70 6.07
CA VAL A 83 -10.66 7.67 7.39
C VAL A 83 -9.67 8.26 8.36
N ASP A 84 -10.12 9.27 9.10
CA ASP A 84 -9.33 9.87 10.17
C ASP A 84 -8.87 8.75 11.12
N PRO A 85 -7.56 8.53 11.30
CA PRO A 85 -7.03 7.47 12.15
C PRO A 85 -7.39 7.65 13.63
N SER A 86 -7.87 8.82 14.04
CA SER A 86 -8.42 9.07 15.39
C SER A 86 -9.89 8.64 15.53
N SER A 87 -10.59 8.42 14.41
CA SER A 87 -11.97 7.95 14.42
C SER A 87 -12.03 6.42 14.52
N SER A 88 -12.91 5.91 15.38
CA SER A 88 -13.19 4.47 15.52
C SER A 88 -14.15 3.93 14.45
N VAL A 89 -14.38 4.69 13.36
CA VAL A 89 -15.41 4.38 12.38
C VAL A 89 -14.90 3.39 11.34
N THR A 90 -15.60 2.25 11.25
CA THR A 90 -15.46 1.32 10.13
C THR A 90 -16.31 1.81 8.97
N THR A 91 -15.71 1.97 7.80
CA THR A 91 -16.41 2.38 6.57
C THR A 91 -16.75 1.15 5.74
N MET A 92 -18.01 0.96 5.41
CA MET A 92 -18.48 -0.12 4.53
C MET A 92 -19.55 0.43 3.60
N ALA A 93 -19.56 -0.03 2.35
CA ALA A 93 -20.63 0.25 1.41
C ALA A 93 -20.87 -0.95 0.48
N VAL A 94 -22.13 -1.10 0.07
CA VAL A 94 -22.55 -2.05 -0.97
C VAL A 94 -23.16 -1.25 -2.11
N LYS A 95 -22.76 -1.55 -3.35
CA LYS A 95 -23.26 -0.89 -4.56
C LYS A 95 -23.47 -1.90 -5.67
N ASP A 96 -24.52 -1.71 -6.45
CA ASP A 96 -24.70 -2.42 -7.71
C ASP A 96 -24.08 -1.61 -8.85
N VAL A 97 -23.06 -2.18 -9.48
CA VAL A 97 -22.20 -1.51 -10.47
C VAL A 97 -21.76 -2.53 -11.52
N GLY A 98 -21.63 -2.12 -12.77
CA GLY A 98 -21.10 -2.99 -13.84
C GLY A 98 -21.89 -4.30 -14.06
N GLY A 99 -23.15 -4.38 -13.62
CA GLY A 99 -23.97 -5.59 -13.69
C GLY A 99 -23.76 -6.59 -12.54
N GLY A 100 -22.94 -6.26 -11.54
CA GLY A 100 -22.68 -7.06 -10.35
C GLY A 100 -22.91 -6.28 -9.05
N THR A 101 -22.68 -6.94 -7.92
CA THR A 101 -22.76 -6.36 -6.58
C THR A 101 -21.36 -6.24 -5.99
N TRP A 102 -21.00 -5.02 -5.57
CA TRP A 102 -19.72 -4.65 -5.03
C TRP A 102 -19.83 -4.24 -3.56
N ASN A 103 -19.22 -5.00 -2.67
CA ASN A 103 -19.09 -4.71 -1.25
C ASN A 103 -17.63 -4.32 -0.94
N TYR A 104 -17.41 -3.12 -0.43
CA TYR A 104 -16.08 -2.60 -0.17
C TYR A 104 -16.02 -1.80 1.13
N GLY A 105 -14.82 -1.67 1.68
CA GLY A 105 -14.67 -0.94 2.92
C GLY A 105 -13.28 -0.98 3.53
N SER A 106 -13.22 -0.43 4.74
CA SER A 106 -12.07 -0.53 5.62
C SER A 106 -12.50 -0.77 7.06
N THR A 107 -11.79 -1.66 7.76
CA THR A 107 -12.00 -1.98 9.18
C THR A 107 -10.67 -1.89 9.93
N ILE A 108 -10.72 -1.74 11.25
CA ILE A 108 -9.54 -1.95 12.10
C ILE A 108 -9.47 -3.43 12.51
N THR A 109 -8.27 -4.02 12.45
CA THR A 109 -8.00 -5.39 12.91
C THR A 109 -7.65 -5.42 14.39
N ASP A 110 -7.73 -6.58 15.02
CA ASP A 110 -7.41 -6.78 16.44
C ASP A 110 -5.94 -6.40 16.78
N THR A 111 -5.06 -6.44 15.78
CA THR A 111 -3.66 -6.00 15.88
C THR A 111 -3.45 -4.49 15.65
N GLY A 112 -4.52 -3.71 15.58
CA GLY A 112 -4.47 -2.25 15.40
C GLY A 112 -4.04 -1.80 14.00
N LYS A 113 -4.24 -2.63 12.97
CA LYS A 113 -3.95 -2.27 11.56
C LYS A 113 -5.26 -1.99 10.82
N LYS A 114 -5.21 -1.19 9.74
CA LYS A 114 -6.35 -1.00 8.85
C LYS A 114 -6.37 -2.11 7.80
N ARG A 115 -7.49 -2.83 7.72
CA ARG A 115 -7.82 -3.78 6.67
C ARG A 115 -8.64 -3.05 5.60
N CYS A 116 -8.14 -3.02 4.38
CA CYS A 116 -8.83 -2.56 3.19
C CYS A 116 -9.39 -3.78 2.45
N TYR A 117 -10.65 -3.75 2.01
CA TYR A 117 -11.23 -4.86 1.26
C TYR A 117 -12.10 -4.40 0.10
N SER A 118 -12.16 -5.26 -0.92
CA SER A 118 -13.00 -5.13 -2.10
C SER A 118 -13.50 -6.53 -2.47
N TYR A 119 -14.81 -6.74 -2.40
CA TYR A 119 -15.48 -7.99 -2.75
C TYR A 119 -16.50 -7.73 -3.84
N TYR A 120 -16.34 -8.39 -4.99
CA TYR A 120 -17.20 -8.16 -6.13
C TYR A 120 -17.77 -9.49 -6.64
N PHE A 121 -19.08 -9.52 -6.86
CA PHE A 121 -19.78 -10.65 -7.45
C PHE A 121 -20.40 -10.22 -8.78
N HIS A 122 -20.21 -11.03 -9.82
CA HIS A 122 -20.92 -10.86 -11.08
C HIS A 122 -21.46 -12.21 -11.57
N GLY A 123 -22.75 -12.26 -11.89
CA GLY A 123 -23.45 -13.52 -12.21
C GLY A 123 -23.05 -14.15 -13.55
N SER A 124 -22.79 -13.32 -14.57
CA SER A 124 -22.62 -13.79 -15.96
C SER A 124 -21.28 -13.49 -16.63
N LYS A 125 -20.38 -12.72 -16.00
CA LYS A 125 -19.11 -12.27 -16.60
C LYS A 125 -17.93 -12.53 -15.69
N GLN A 126 -16.76 -12.71 -16.30
CA GLN A 126 -15.50 -12.72 -15.56
C GLN A 126 -15.29 -11.33 -14.94
N HIS A 127 -14.77 -11.31 -13.73
CA HIS A 127 -14.63 -10.06 -12.98
C HIS A 127 -13.46 -10.14 -12.02
N SER A 128 -13.08 -8.99 -11.47
CA SER A 128 -12.07 -8.92 -10.43
C SER A 128 -12.39 -7.85 -9.38
N ALA A 129 -11.77 -8.02 -8.22
CA ALA A 129 -11.72 -7.05 -7.15
C ALA A 129 -10.26 -6.79 -6.77
N THR A 130 -9.94 -5.55 -6.43
CA THR A 130 -8.60 -5.17 -5.96
C THR A 130 -8.72 -4.35 -4.67
N ALA A 131 -7.90 -4.66 -3.68
CA ALA A 131 -7.73 -3.84 -2.48
C ALA A 131 -6.28 -3.38 -2.38
N LYS A 132 -6.06 -2.08 -2.24
CA LYS A 132 -4.74 -1.47 -2.12
C LYS A 132 -4.68 -0.53 -0.92
N ILE A 133 -3.64 -0.65 -0.10
CA ILE A 133 -3.42 0.20 1.07
C ILE A 133 -1.91 0.27 1.38
N GLY A 134 -1.38 1.48 1.47
CA GLY A 134 0.07 1.70 1.57
C GLY A 134 0.81 1.07 0.37
N SER A 135 1.85 0.28 0.64
CA SER A 135 2.57 -0.49 -0.38
C SER A 135 1.91 -1.83 -0.74
N ASN A 136 0.86 -2.24 -0.02
CA ASN A 136 0.24 -3.55 -0.18
C ASN A 136 -0.91 -3.48 -1.18
N SER A 137 -0.99 -4.48 -2.06
CA SER A 137 -2.03 -4.60 -3.08
C SER A 137 -2.36 -6.08 -3.29
N LEU A 138 -3.64 -6.41 -3.33
CA LEU A 138 -4.12 -7.74 -3.71
C LEU A 138 -5.21 -7.58 -4.76
N LYS A 139 -5.07 -8.29 -5.87
CA LYS A 139 -6.11 -8.45 -6.90
C LYS A 139 -6.57 -9.90 -6.91
N ALA A 140 -7.88 -10.11 -6.92
CA ALA A 140 -8.50 -11.42 -7.09
C ALA A 140 -9.42 -11.36 -8.31
N ALA A 141 -9.30 -12.33 -9.22
CA ALA A 141 -10.22 -12.53 -10.32
C ALA A 141 -11.13 -13.74 -10.05
N ALA A 142 -12.34 -13.71 -10.58
CA ALA A 142 -13.31 -14.78 -10.43
C ALA A 142 -14.08 -15.02 -11.73
N ALA A 143 -14.43 -16.28 -11.96
CA ALA A 143 -15.33 -16.70 -13.02
C ALA A 143 -16.79 -16.23 -12.72
N PRO A 144 -17.67 -16.21 -13.74
CA PRO A 144 -19.09 -15.91 -13.55
C PRO A 144 -19.72 -16.71 -12.41
N GLY A 145 -20.57 -16.07 -11.60
CA GLY A 145 -21.30 -16.70 -10.51
C GLY A 145 -20.45 -17.06 -9.28
N LYS A 146 -19.18 -16.63 -9.24
CA LYS A 146 -18.32 -16.66 -8.04
C LYS A 146 -18.05 -15.22 -7.58
N SER A 147 -17.48 -15.07 -6.39
CA SER A 147 -17.09 -13.76 -5.86
C SER A 147 -15.59 -13.61 -5.93
N ALA A 148 -15.13 -12.49 -6.49
CA ALA A 148 -13.76 -12.04 -6.35
C ALA A 148 -13.57 -11.38 -4.98
N MET A 149 -12.63 -11.88 -4.17
CA MET A 149 -12.39 -11.37 -2.81
C MET A 149 -10.95 -10.89 -2.63
N ALA A 150 -10.77 -9.58 -2.46
CA ALA A 150 -9.46 -8.98 -2.24
C ALA A 150 -9.40 -8.22 -0.90
N THR A 151 -8.35 -8.48 -0.13
CA THR A 151 -8.08 -7.84 1.15
C THR A 151 -6.58 -7.52 1.27
N ALA A 152 -6.27 -6.32 1.74
CA ALA A 152 -4.92 -5.88 2.05
C ALA A 152 -4.89 -5.15 3.41
N VAL A 153 -3.77 -5.20 4.13
CA VAL A 153 -3.65 -4.63 5.48
C VAL A 153 -2.43 -3.73 5.56
N ALA A 154 -2.54 -2.55 6.17
CA ALA A 154 -1.41 -1.67 6.46
C ALA A 154 -1.67 -0.82 7.72
N GLY A 155 -0.80 0.17 7.99
CA GLY A 155 -1.00 1.14 9.07
C GLY A 155 -2.30 1.94 8.93
N VAL A 156 -2.85 2.40 10.06
CA VAL A 156 -4.17 3.05 10.12
C VAL A 156 -4.26 4.39 9.41
N ALA A 157 -3.12 5.08 9.22
CA ALA A 157 -3.07 6.36 8.53
C ALA A 157 -3.14 6.25 7.00
N TYR A 158 -3.06 5.05 6.43
CA TYR A 158 -3.11 4.91 4.97
C TYR A 158 -4.53 4.96 4.44
N THR A 159 -4.70 5.61 3.29
CA THR A 159 -5.90 5.56 2.46
C THR A 159 -6.09 4.15 1.90
N CYS A 160 -7.31 3.63 1.99
CA CYS A 160 -7.70 2.37 1.36
C CYS A 160 -8.27 2.67 -0.03
N TYR A 161 -7.79 1.96 -1.04
CA TYR A 161 -8.33 2.02 -2.40
C TYR A 161 -8.94 0.68 -2.74
N ALA A 162 -10.24 0.68 -3.01
CA ALA A 162 -10.99 -0.49 -3.43
C ALA A 162 -11.40 -0.33 -4.89
N TYR A 163 -11.22 -1.38 -5.68
CA TYR A 163 -11.56 -1.42 -7.10
C TYR A 163 -12.41 -2.64 -7.42
N TRP A 164 -13.26 -2.49 -8.44
CA TRP A 164 -13.94 -3.59 -9.12
C TRP A 164 -13.71 -3.46 -10.63
N ALA A 165 -13.73 -4.59 -11.34
CA ALA A 165 -13.65 -4.61 -12.79
C ALA A 165 -14.39 -5.82 -13.37
N VAL A 166 -14.93 -5.65 -14.57
CA VAL A 166 -15.62 -6.68 -15.37
C VAL A 166 -14.85 -6.87 -16.67
N TYR A 167 -14.81 -8.11 -17.16
CA TYR A 167 -14.19 -8.51 -18.41
C TYR A 167 -15.23 -9.23 -19.28
N ASP A 168 -15.06 -9.17 -20.60
CA ASP A 168 -15.89 -9.88 -21.57
C ASP A 168 -15.43 -11.33 -21.78
#